data_AF-A0A9D6TV65-F1
#
_entry.id   AF-A0A9D6TV65-F1
#
_cell.length_a   1.000
_cell.length_b   1.000
_cell.length_c   1.000
_cell.angle_alpha   90.00
_cell.angle_beta   90.00
_cell.angle_gamma   90.00
#
_symmetry.space_group_name_H-M   'P 1'
#
loop_
_entity.id
_entity.type
_entity.pdbx_description
1 polymer ?
#
loop_
_entity_poly.entity_id
_entity_poly.type
_entity_poly.pdbx_seq_one_letter_code
_entity_poly.pdbx_strand_id
1 'polypeptide(L)' 'MSARAYREFLSAPPDRALSGGAAYDALVAATAADHGAELVSCDRRAAVIYERYSVRTHLL' A
#
# COMPACT_ATOMS: atom_id res chain seq x y z
N MET A 1 3.18 -0.68 11.10
CA MET A 1 4.27 0.10 10.48
C MET A 1 4.97 0.97 11.52
N SER A 2 6.29 0.84 11.66
CA SER A 2 7.11 1.72 12.51
C SER A 2 7.72 2.87 11.71
N ALA A 3 8.17 3.94 12.38
CA ALA A 3 8.82 5.09 11.71
C ALA A 3 10.09 4.71 10.94
N ARG A 4 10.78 3.63 11.36
CA ARG A 4 11.93 3.09 10.63
C ARG A 4 11.49 2.41 9.33
N ALA A 5 10.50 1.53 9.40
CA ALA A 5 9.96 0.82 8.23
C ALA A 5 9.37 1.81 7.20
N TYR A 6 8.79 2.92 7.66
CA TYR A 6 8.33 4.01 6.80
C TYR A 6 9.47 4.66 6.01
N ARG A 7 10.59 4.99 6.67
CA ARG A 7 11.75 5.58 6.00
C ARG A 7 12.39 4.61 5.01
N GLU A 8 12.48 3.32 5.38
CA GLU A 8 12.96 2.26 4.50
C GLU A 8 12.07 2.12 3.25
N PHE A 9 10.74 2.19 3.42
CA PHE A 9 9.76 2.18 2.33
C PHE A 9 9.93 3.38 1.37
N LEU A 10 10.12 4.59 1.91
CA LEU A 10 10.38 5.78 1.08
C LEU A 10 11.74 5.77 0.38
N SER A 11 12.73 5.10 0.98
CA SER A 11 14.08 4.98 0.40
C SER A 11 14.23 3.84 -0.61
N ALA A 12 13.18 3.02 -0.79
CA ALA A 12 13.21 1.92 -1.73
C ALA A 12 13.39 2.43 -3.18
N PRO A 13 14.19 1.74 -4.01
CA PRO A 13 14.47 2.19 -5.37
C PRO A 13 13.17 2.36 -6.20
N PRO A 14 13.12 3.35 -7.10
CA PRO A 14 11.93 3.75 -7.85
C PRO A 14 11.43 2.71 -8.87
N ASP A 15 12.02 1.52 -8.91
CA ASP A 15 11.52 0.37 -9.69
C ASP A 15 10.08 -0.02 -9.32
N ARG A 16 9.61 0.44 -8.15
CA ARG A 16 8.18 0.60 -7.91
C ARG A 16 7.76 1.94 -8.51
N ALA A 17 7.26 1.94 -9.74
CA ALA A 17 6.69 3.09 -10.46
C ALA A 17 5.42 3.68 -9.78
N LEU A 18 5.52 3.97 -8.48
CA LEU A 18 4.47 4.47 -7.63
C LEU A 18 4.78 5.95 -7.40
N SER A 19 4.25 6.80 -8.26
CA SER A 19 4.30 8.25 -8.08
C SER A 19 2.90 8.78 -7.72
N GLY A 20 2.84 9.88 -6.97
CA GLY A 20 1.57 10.49 -6.56
C GLY A 20 0.72 9.58 -5.68
N GLY A 21 -0.59 9.50 -5.97
CA GLY A 21 -1.57 8.74 -5.16
C GLY A 21 -1.20 7.26 -4.96
N ALA A 22 -0.56 6.63 -5.95
CA ALA A 22 -0.16 5.23 -5.86
C ALA A 22 0.92 4.96 -4.79
N ALA A 23 1.72 5.97 -4.43
CA ALA A 23 2.69 5.84 -3.34
C ALA A 23 1.99 5.81 -1.97
N TYR A 24 0.93 6.61 -1.81
CA TYR A 24 0.10 6.59 -0.60
C TYR A 24 -0.69 5.29 -0.49
N ASP A 25 -1.28 4.82 -1.59
CA ASP A 25 -1.98 3.53 -1.61
C ASP A 25 -1.05 2.39 -1.19
N ALA A 26 0.19 2.42 -1.67
CA ALA A 26 1.18 1.41 -1.31
C ALA A 26 1.61 1.48 0.17
N LEU A 27 1.67 2.68 0.76
CA LEU A 27 1.92 2.85 2.19
C LEU A 27 0.77 2.29 3.04
N VAL A 28 -0.47 2.58 2.64
CA VAL A 28 -1.67 2.04 3.30
C VAL A 28 -1.67 0.52 3.21
N ALA A 29 -1.37 -0.03 2.03
CA ALA A 29 -1.28 -1.47 1.82
C ALA A 29 -0.19 -2.12 2.67
N ALA A 30 1.03 -1.57 2.68
CA ALA A 30 2.13 -2.07 3.50
C ALA A 30 1.78 -2.03 5.00
N THR A 31 1.05 -1.00 5.44
CA THR A 31 0.55 -0.90 6.81
C THR A 31 -0.48 -1.99 7.12
N ALA A 32 -1.46 -2.19 6.23
CA ALA A 32 -2.48 -3.21 6.42
C ALA A 32 -1.87 -4.62 6.44
N ALA A 33 -0.91 -4.91 5.54
CA ALA A 33 -0.18 -6.17 5.50
C ALA A 33 0.59 -6.45 6.80
N ASP A 34 1.30 -5.44 7.33
CA ASP A 34 2.07 -5.54 8.59
C ASP A 34 1.17 -5.89 9.79
N HIS A 35 -0.10 -5.50 9.75
CA HIS A 35 -1.09 -5.74 10.80
C HIS A 35 -2.08 -6.86 10.49
N GLY A 36 -1.96 -7.54 9.34
CA GLY A 36 -2.91 -8.57 8.91
C GLY A 36 -4.34 -8.05 8.70
N ALA A 37 -4.49 -6.75 8.41
CA ALA A 37 -5.78 -6.09 8.25
C ALA A 37 -6.31 -6.19 6.80
N GLU A 38 -7.62 -6.13 6.67
CA GLU A 38 -8.33 -6.01 5.39
C GLU A 38 -8.61 -4.54 5.08
N LEU A 39 -8.55 -4.17 3.80
CA LEU A 39 -8.88 -2.81 3.35
C LEU A 39 -10.25 -2.79 2.68
N VAL A 40 -11.01 -1.74 2.96
CA VAL A 40 -12.25 -1.43 2.23
C VAL A 40 -11.99 -0.17 1.41
N SER A 41 -12.30 -0.20 0.11
CA SER A 41 -12.01 0.91 -0.80
C SER A 41 -13.18 1.16 -1.76
N CYS A 42 -13.44 2.43 -2.08
CA CYS A 42 -14.30 2.80 -3.22
C CYS A 42 -13.48 3.06 -4.49
N ASP A 43 -12.14 3.20 -4.38
CA ASP A 43 -11.28 3.44 -5.53
C ASP A 43 -10.74 2.11 -6.07
N ARG A 44 -11.25 1.73 -7.24
CA ARG A 44 -10.83 0.54 -7.97
C ARG A 44 -9.38 0.64 -8.48
N ARG A 45 -8.85 1.85 -8.69
CA ARG A 45 -7.45 2.04 -9.12
C ARG A 45 -6.49 1.72 -7.98
N ALA A 46 -6.85 2.08 -6.74
CA ALA A 46 -6.05 1.78 -5.55
C ALA A 46 -6.02 0.28 -5.22
N ALA A 47 -7.11 -0.46 -5.51
CA ALA A 47 -7.17 -1.91 -5.29
C ALA A 47 -6.04 -2.69 -5.99
N VAL A 48 -5.65 -2.26 -7.20
CA VAL A 48 -4.53 -2.86 -7.95
C VAL A 48 -3.21 -2.75 -7.17
N ILE A 49 -3.04 -1.67 -6.40
CA ILE A 49 -1.86 -1.50 -5.55
C ILE A 49 -1.99 -2.39 -4.32
N TYR A 50 -3.14 -2.43 -3.67
CA TYR A 50 -3.35 -3.23 -2.45
C TYR A 50 -3.10 -4.72 -2.67
N GLU A 51 -3.57 -5.25 -3.81
CA GLU A 51 -3.34 -6.65 -4.22
C GLU A 51 -1.85 -6.97 -4.38
N ARG A 52 -1.02 -6.04 -4.89
CA ARG A 52 0.44 -6.23 -5.02
C ARG A 52 1.14 -6.39 -3.67
N TYR A 53 0.52 -5.95 -2.58
CA TYR A 53 1.01 -6.15 -1.21
C TYR A 53 0.32 -7.32 -0.51
N SER A 54 -0.41 -8.16 -1.26
CA SER A 54 -1.15 -9.32 -0.74
C SER A 54 -2.18 -8.97 0.35
N VAL A 55 -2.72 -7.74 0.30
CA VAL A 55 -3.75 -7.28 1.21
C VAL A 55 -5.12 -7.64 0.67
N ARG A 56 -5.94 -8.29 1.49
CA ARG A 56 -7.36 -8.52 1.15
C ARG A 56 -8.05 -7.17 1.02
N THR A 57 -8.76 -6.98 -0.08
CA THR A 57 -9.45 -5.72 -0.39
C THR A 57 -10.91 -5.99 -0.72
N HIS A 58 -11.81 -5.32 -0.03
CA HIS A 58 -13.23 -5.26 -0.36
C HIS A 58 -13.53 -3.95 -1.09
N LEU A 59 -14.03 -4.06 -2.32
CA LEU A 59 -14.46 -2.92 -3.12
C LEU A 59 -15.95 -2.66 -2.88
N LEU A 60 -16.28 -1.40 -2.59
CA LEU A 60 -17.66 -0.91 -2.45
C LEU A 60 -18.25 -0.44 -3.78
#